data_AF-V5I6U8-F1
#
_entry.id   AF-V5I6U8-F1
#
_cell.length_a   1.000
_cell.length_b   1.000
_cell.length_c   1.000
_cell.angle_alpha   90.00
_cell.angle_beta   90.00
_cell.angle_gamma   90.00
#
_symmetry.space_group_name_H-M   'P 1'
#
loop_
_entity.id
_entity.type
_entity.pdbx_description
1 polymer ?
#
loop_
_entity_poly.entity_id
_entity_poly.type
_entity_poly.pdbx_seq_one_letter_code
_entity_poly.pdbx_strand_id
1 'polypeptide(L)'
;QKLVCVFTQQLVPIAVEICQHLATTFNQVLDTDEGSDEKAITAMGLLNTIETLLTVMDEQPEVMRLLEPTVLQVIAHVLQNAVQEFYEEVLALIYDLTSKQISPDMWKVFELIYQVFMKNGIDHFTDMMPALHNYITIDTDAFLSDEQRLLAIYNMCKEILTKDCGEDPESHAAKLLEVILLQCRKKIDQAAPMLVELAATRLLREVKTSELRTMCLQVLIAALYYDPQLLFSV
;
A
#
# COMPACT_ATOMS: atom_id res chain seq x y z
N GLN A 1 27.31 10.15 7.47
CA GLN A 1 26.15 9.94 8.36
C GLN A 1 26.10 10.81 9.63
N LYS A 2 27.11 11.63 10.00
CA LYS A 2 27.00 12.58 11.14
C LYS A 2 26.70 14.05 10.77
N LEU A 3 26.62 14.37 9.48
CA LEU A 3 26.34 15.75 9.03
C LEU A 3 24.83 16.08 9.06
N VAL A 4 23.97 15.11 8.76
CA VAL A 4 22.52 15.33 8.62
C VAL A 4 21.90 15.84 9.92
N CYS A 5 22.25 15.27 11.08
CA CYS A 5 21.68 15.69 12.37
C CYS A 5 22.05 17.11 12.83
N VAL A 6 23.07 17.75 12.25
CA VAL A 6 23.50 19.11 12.63
C VAL A 6 22.87 20.19 11.74
N PHE A 7 22.40 19.82 10.54
CA PHE A 7 21.83 20.76 9.57
C PHE A 7 20.32 20.60 9.36
N THR A 8 19.66 19.64 10.03
CA THR A 8 18.23 19.35 9.85
C THR A 8 17.33 20.57 9.93
N GLN A 9 17.53 21.48 10.89
CA GLN A 9 16.73 22.71 11.00
C GLN A 9 16.89 23.67 9.81
N GLN A 10 18.08 23.74 9.21
CA GLN A 10 18.33 24.58 8.04
C GLN A 10 17.89 23.90 6.74
N LEU A 11 17.83 22.56 6.74
CA LEU A 11 17.41 21.75 5.59
C LEU A 11 15.89 21.65 5.46
N VAL A 12 15.11 21.82 6.54
CA VAL A 12 13.64 21.78 6.48
C VAL A 12 13.05 22.71 5.41
N PRO A 13 13.31 24.02 5.39
CA PRO A 13 12.73 24.90 4.39
C PRO A 13 13.16 24.52 2.97
N ILE A 14 14.40 24.06 2.80
CA ILE A 14 14.94 23.63 1.51
C ILE A 14 14.25 22.36 1.01
N ALA A 15 14.04 21.38 1.88
CA ALA A 15 13.35 20.13 1.55
C ALA A 15 11.90 20.42 1.10
N VAL A 16 11.20 21.29 1.82
CA VAL A 16 9.84 21.69 1.48
C VAL A 16 9.80 22.41 0.13
N GLU A 17 10.71 23.36 -0.12
CA GLU A 17 10.80 24.08 -1.39
C GLU A 17 11.11 23.15 -2.56
N ILE A 18 12.04 22.20 -2.38
CA ILE A 18 12.37 21.19 -3.40
C ILE A 18 11.14 20.32 -3.70
N CYS A 19 10.46 19.82 -2.68
CA CYS A 19 9.27 18.98 -2.86
C CYS A 19 8.16 19.73 -3.62
N GLN A 20 7.91 20.99 -3.26
CA GLN A 20 6.93 21.85 -3.92
C GLN A 20 7.29 22.10 -5.38
N HIS A 21 8.57 22.37 -5.66
CA HIS A 21 9.05 22.56 -7.03
C HIS A 21 8.86 21.27 -7.85
N LEU A 22 9.28 20.12 -7.32
CA LEU A 22 9.15 18.81 -7.99
C LEU A 22 7.68 18.48 -8.29
N ALA A 23 6.78 18.64 -7.32
CA ALA A 23 5.35 18.40 -7.50
C ALA A 23 4.73 19.35 -8.54
N THR A 24 5.14 20.63 -8.53
CA THR A 24 4.67 21.61 -9.52
C THR A 24 5.14 21.25 -10.92
N THR A 25 6.41 20.90 -11.08
CA THR A 25 6.96 20.46 -12.38
C THR A 25 6.29 19.18 -12.85
N PHE A 26 6.02 18.23 -11.95
CA PHE A 26 5.33 16.98 -12.28
C PHE A 26 3.94 17.25 -12.88
N ASN A 27 3.14 18.09 -12.23
CA ASN A 27 1.81 18.44 -12.74
C ASN A 27 1.89 19.18 -14.09
N GLN A 28 2.84 20.11 -14.25
CA GLN A 28 3.05 20.79 -15.54
C GLN A 28 3.43 19.80 -16.65
N VAL A 29 4.31 18.85 -16.34
CA VAL A 29 4.71 17.79 -17.26
C VAL A 29 3.49 16.95 -17.62
N LEU A 30 2.62 16.58 -16.67
CA LEU A 30 1.38 15.84 -16.94
C LEU A 30 0.33 16.60 -17.77
N ASP A 31 0.30 17.93 -17.70
CA ASP A 31 -0.71 18.75 -18.41
C ASP A 31 -0.32 19.10 -19.87
N THR A 32 0.90 18.83 -20.33
CA THR A 32 1.33 19.13 -21.72
C THR A 32 0.95 18.07 -22.76
N ASP A 33 0.53 18.49 -23.97
CA ASP A 33 0.02 17.63 -25.06
C ASP A 33 1.11 17.06 -26.02
N GLU A 34 2.41 17.29 -25.79
CA GLU A 34 3.48 16.86 -26.71
C GLU A 34 4.23 15.61 -26.19
N GLY A 35 4.35 14.57 -27.05
CA GLY A 35 5.31 13.45 -26.94
C GLY A 35 5.28 12.61 -25.65
N SER A 36 4.57 11.48 -25.65
CA SER A 36 4.28 10.67 -24.45
C SER A 36 5.51 10.12 -23.71
N ASP A 37 6.51 9.57 -24.41
CA ASP A 37 7.54 8.74 -23.76
C ASP A 37 8.60 9.56 -23.01
N GLU A 38 9.09 10.66 -23.58
CA GLU A 38 10.07 11.53 -22.90
C GLU A 38 9.44 12.22 -21.68
N LYS A 39 8.16 12.54 -21.77
CA LYS A 39 7.34 13.08 -20.68
C LYS A 39 7.19 12.08 -19.55
N ALA A 40 6.87 10.83 -19.86
CA ALA A 40 6.77 9.76 -18.87
C ALA A 40 8.09 9.54 -18.12
N ILE A 41 9.21 9.45 -18.85
CA ILE A 41 10.54 9.31 -18.25
C ILE A 41 10.85 10.48 -17.32
N THR A 42 10.52 11.70 -17.75
CA THR A 42 10.71 12.91 -16.93
C THR A 42 9.83 12.87 -15.67
N ALA A 43 8.55 12.51 -15.81
CA ALA A 43 7.60 12.41 -14.72
C ALA A 43 8.01 11.34 -13.68
N MET A 44 8.41 10.15 -14.12
CA MET A 44 8.97 9.10 -13.26
C MET A 44 10.22 9.60 -12.52
N GLY A 45 11.14 10.28 -13.22
CA GLY A 45 12.33 10.87 -12.61
C GLY A 45 12.00 11.87 -11.49
N LEU A 46 10.94 12.66 -11.66
CA LEU A 46 10.45 13.58 -10.63
C LEU A 46 9.87 12.84 -9.43
N LEU A 47 9.05 11.80 -9.65
CA LEU A 47 8.48 10.97 -8.57
C LEU A 47 9.58 10.26 -7.76
N ASN A 48 10.55 9.65 -8.42
CA ASN A 48 11.69 8.99 -7.78
C ASN A 48 12.56 9.98 -6.98
N THR A 49 12.64 11.24 -7.42
CA THR A 49 13.32 12.29 -6.66
C THR A 49 12.54 12.69 -5.41
N ILE A 50 11.20 12.74 -5.49
CA ILE A 50 10.34 12.95 -4.32
C ILE A 50 10.49 11.78 -3.34
N GLU A 51 10.47 10.54 -3.81
CA GLU A 51 10.69 9.33 -2.99
C GLU A 51 12.04 9.38 -2.28
N THR A 52 13.12 9.69 -3.02
CA THR A 52 14.45 9.86 -2.42
C THR A 52 14.46 10.93 -1.34
N LEU A 53 13.74 12.04 -1.53
CA LEU A 53 13.61 13.09 -0.52
C LEU A 53 12.89 12.57 0.73
N LEU A 54 11.79 11.82 0.58
CA LEU A 54 11.06 11.21 1.70
C LEU A 54 11.96 10.23 2.47
N THR A 55 12.64 9.33 1.77
CA THR A 55 13.58 8.37 2.37
C THR A 55 14.70 9.07 3.16
N VAL A 56 15.25 10.18 2.63
CA VAL A 56 16.32 10.94 3.34
C VAL A 56 15.77 11.68 4.57
N MET A 57 14.49 12.08 4.55
CA MET A 57 13.83 12.83 5.62
C MET A 57 13.05 11.93 6.60
N ASP A 58 13.02 10.62 6.38
CA ASP A 58 12.21 9.65 7.13
C ASP A 58 12.47 9.69 8.65
N GLU A 59 13.70 9.96 9.08
CA GLU A 59 14.07 10.12 10.51
C GLU A 59 13.71 11.50 11.10
N GLN A 60 12.98 12.34 10.38
CA GLN A 60 12.57 13.69 10.79
C GLN A 60 11.03 13.86 10.69
N PRO A 61 10.27 13.40 11.71
CA PRO A 61 8.80 13.41 11.67
C PRO A 61 8.16 14.79 11.50
N GLU A 62 8.85 15.86 11.90
CA GLU A 62 8.39 17.24 11.66
C GLU A 62 8.48 17.62 10.18
N VAL A 63 9.54 17.19 9.48
CA VAL A 63 9.73 17.45 8.05
C VAL A 63 8.75 16.62 7.24
N MET A 64 8.60 15.33 7.55
CA MET A 64 7.64 14.46 6.87
C MET A 64 6.21 15.03 6.90
N ARG A 65 5.78 15.58 8.05
CA ARG A 65 4.48 16.26 8.16
C ARG A 65 4.34 17.52 7.30
N LEU A 66 5.45 18.19 6.97
CA LEU A 66 5.45 19.35 6.07
C LEU A 66 5.49 18.94 4.60
N LEU A 67 6.09 17.79 4.28
CA LEU A 67 6.17 17.26 2.92
C LEU A 67 4.85 16.57 2.49
N GLU A 68 4.20 15.86 3.41
CA GLU A 68 3.01 15.06 3.14
C GLU A 68 1.92 15.81 2.34
N PRO A 69 1.51 17.05 2.67
CA PRO A 69 0.48 17.75 1.91
C PRO A 69 0.83 17.98 0.43
N THR A 70 2.12 18.17 0.12
CA THR A 70 2.59 18.35 -1.25
C THR A 70 2.64 17.01 -1.99
N VAL A 71 3.12 15.96 -1.34
CA VAL A 71 3.17 14.61 -1.93
C VAL A 71 1.76 14.05 -2.16
N LEU A 72 0.82 14.33 -1.23
CA LEU A 72 -0.59 13.96 -1.36
C LEU A 72 -1.24 14.54 -2.62
N GLN A 73 -0.86 15.75 -3.06
CA GLN A 73 -1.38 16.34 -4.29
C GLN A 73 -0.97 15.52 -5.51
N VAL A 74 0.29 15.07 -5.54
CA VAL A 74 0.84 14.23 -6.61
C VAL A 74 0.15 12.86 -6.62
N ILE A 75 0.05 12.22 -5.45
CA ILE A 75 -0.64 10.92 -5.28
C ILE A 75 -2.09 11.02 -5.76
N ALA A 76 -2.83 12.04 -5.28
CA ALA A 76 -4.23 12.22 -5.64
C ALA A 76 -4.40 12.47 -7.14
N HIS A 77 -3.54 13.29 -7.75
CA HIS A 77 -3.60 13.57 -9.19
C HIS A 77 -3.45 12.27 -10.02
N VAL A 78 -2.49 11.42 -9.69
CA VAL A 78 -2.27 10.15 -10.41
C VAL A 78 -3.42 9.17 -10.20
N LEU A 79 -3.85 8.93 -8.96
CA LEU A 79 -4.89 7.95 -8.65
C LEU A 79 -6.28 8.39 -9.15
N GLN A 80 -6.63 9.67 -9.02
CA GLN A 80 -7.95 10.18 -9.43
C GLN A 80 -8.09 10.25 -10.96
N ASN A 81 -7.02 10.60 -11.67
CA ASN A 81 -7.00 10.59 -13.13
C ASN A 81 -6.71 9.20 -13.73
N ALA A 82 -6.49 8.20 -12.87
CA ALA A 82 -6.18 6.81 -13.24
C ALA A 82 -4.99 6.69 -14.22
N VAL A 83 -3.92 7.43 -13.96
CA VAL A 83 -2.70 7.43 -14.78
C VAL A 83 -1.84 6.23 -14.40
N GLN A 84 -2.20 5.05 -14.92
CA GLN A 84 -1.63 3.74 -14.53
C GLN A 84 -0.10 3.67 -14.67
N GLU A 85 0.47 4.39 -15.62
CA GLU A 85 1.92 4.44 -15.89
C GLU A 85 2.75 4.89 -14.68
N PHE A 86 2.14 5.59 -13.71
CA PHE A 86 2.84 6.09 -12.51
C PHE A 86 2.38 5.43 -11.20
N TYR A 87 1.66 4.30 -11.28
CA TYR A 87 1.13 3.64 -10.08
C TYR A 87 2.23 3.07 -9.20
N GLU A 88 3.27 2.46 -9.78
CA GLU A 88 4.39 1.90 -9.01
C GLU A 88 5.07 2.99 -8.16
N GLU A 89 5.43 4.11 -8.79
CA GLU A 89 6.08 5.23 -8.10
C GLU A 89 5.18 5.86 -7.04
N VAL A 90 3.89 6.08 -7.35
CA VAL A 90 2.96 6.66 -6.39
C VAL A 90 2.69 5.71 -5.21
N LEU A 91 2.64 4.40 -5.44
CA LEU A 91 2.50 3.42 -4.37
C LEU A 91 3.75 3.36 -3.48
N ALA A 92 4.95 3.56 -4.03
CA ALA A 92 6.18 3.74 -3.25
C ALA A 92 6.12 4.99 -2.36
N LEU A 93 5.63 6.13 -2.88
CA LEU A 93 5.41 7.33 -2.06
C LEU A 93 4.41 7.08 -0.93
N ILE A 94 3.33 6.35 -1.19
CA ILE A 94 2.34 5.98 -0.17
C ILE A 94 2.96 5.07 0.89
N TYR A 95 3.79 4.11 0.49
CA TYR A 95 4.52 3.25 1.41
C TYR A 95 5.41 4.08 2.35
N ASP A 96 6.20 5.00 1.81
CA ASP A 96 7.07 5.88 2.61
C ASP A 96 6.28 6.73 3.61
N LEU A 97 5.18 7.35 3.17
CA LEU A 97 4.32 8.17 4.01
C LEU A 97 3.56 7.39 5.08
N THR A 98 3.37 6.07 4.91
CA THR A 98 2.66 5.21 5.86
C THR A 98 3.58 4.39 6.76
N SER A 99 4.91 4.48 6.58
CA SER A 99 5.90 3.60 7.22
C SER A 99 6.02 3.73 8.75
N LYS A 100 5.67 4.89 9.32
CA LYS A 100 5.82 5.19 10.76
C LYS A 100 4.55 5.63 11.46
N GLN A 101 3.68 6.35 10.76
CA GLN A 101 2.40 6.85 11.24
C GLN A 101 1.45 7.00 10.05
N ILE A 102 0.15 6.83 10.28
CA ILE A 102 -0.86 7.04 9.25
C ILE A 102 -1.70 8.25 9.63
N SER A 103 -1.64 9.30 8.81
CA SER A 103 -2.43 10.51 9.01
C SER A 103 -3.91 10.32 8.62
N PRO A 104 -4.82 11.21 9.07
CA PRO A 104 -6.21 11.20 8.59
C PRO A 104 -6.35 11.34 7.07
N ASP A 105 -5.43 12.03 6.40
CA ASP A 105 -5.47 12.18 4.94
C ASP A 105 -4.96 10.93 4.22
N MET A 106 -3.97 10.23 4.78
CA MET A 106 -3.54 8.93 4.26
C MET A 106 -4.66 7.88 4.32
N TRP A 107 -5.56 7.94 5.30
CA TRP A 107 -6.75 7.08 5.28
C TRP A 107 -7.69 7.34 4.10
N LYS A 108 -7.76 8.57 3.59
CA LYS A 108 -8.50 8.85 2.35
C LYS A 108 -7.77 8.29 1.12
N VAL A 109 -6.44 8.25 1.17
CA VAL A 109 -5.62 7.60 0.12
C VAL A 109 -5.88 6.09 0.10
N PHE A 110 -6.04 5.44 1.25
CA PHE A 110 -6.47 4.05 1.32
C PHE A 110 -7.80 3.81 0.57
N GLU A 111 -8.79 4.69 0.75
CA GLU A 111 -10.05 4.61 0.01
C GLU A 111 -9.86 4.76 -1.50
N LEU A 112 -8.94 5.65 -1.93
CA LEU A 112 -8.59 5.80 -3.34
C LEU A 112 -7.91 4.56 -3.91
N ILE A 113 -6.97 3.94 -3.17
CA ILE A 113 -6.33 2.68 -3.59
C ILE A 113 -7.38 1.60 -3.82
N TYR A 114 -8.34 1.46 -2.89
CA TYR A 114 -9.43 0.49 -3.03
C TYR A 114 -10.29 0.78 -4.27
N GLN A 115 -10.66 2.04 -4.52
CA GLN A 115 -11.43 2.43 -5.70
C GLN A 115 -10.68 2.12 -7.01
N VAL A 116 -9.39 2.44 -7.07
CA VAL A 116 -8.52 2.16 -8.22
C VAL A 116 -8.45 0.66 -8.46
N PHE A 117 -8.18 -0.14 -7.42
CA PHE A 117 -8.15 -1.60 -7.51
C PHE A 117 -9.45 -2.15 -8.10
N MET A 118 -10.60 -1.75 -7.53
CA MET A 118 -11.90 -2.29 -7.94
C MET A 118 -12.33 -1.90 -9.36
N LYS A 119 -11.83 -0.78 -9.89
CA LYS A 119 -12.19 -0.28 -11.22
C LYS A 119 -11.36 -0.96 -12.32
N ASN A 120 -10.04 -0.88 -12.21
CA ASN A 120 -9.12 -1.31 -13.27
C ASN A 120 -7.66 -1.45 -12.79
N GLY A 121 -7.43 -1.56 -11.47
CA GLY A 121 -6.08 -1.59 -10.88
C GLY A 121 -5.62 -2.99 -10.43
N ILE A 122 -6.33 -4.06 -10.81
CA ILE A 122 -6.05 -5.41 -10.31
C ILE A 122 -4.64 -5.91 -10.67
N ASP A 123 -4.13 -5.53 -11.85
CA ASP A 123 -2.80 -5.94 -12.33
C ASP A 123 -1.66 -5.31 -11.53
N HIS A 124 -1.94 -4.26 -10.75
CA HIS A 124 -0.99 -3.55 -9.90
C HIS A 124 -1.07 -3.98 -8.43
N PHE A 125 -1.76 -5.09 -8.13
CA PHE A 125 -1.96 -5.52 -6.74
C PHE A 125 -0.63 -5.79 -6.01
N THR A 126 0.34 -6.39 -6.69
CA THR A 126 1.67 -6.65 -6.11
C THR A 126 2.36 -5.35 -5.71
N ASP A 127 2.20 -4.26 -6.47
CA ASP A 127 2.74 -2.93 -6.14
C ASP A 127 2.00 -2.27 -4.97
N MET A 128 0.71 -2.58 -4.80
CA MET A 128 -0.11 -2.03 -3.70
C MET A 128 0.24 -2.65 -2.34
N MET A 129 0.74 -3.88 -2.35
CA MET A 129 0.93 -4.70 -1.16
C MET A 129 1.77 -4.06 -0.04
N PRO A 130 2.92 -3.41 -0.31
CA PRO A 130 3.70 -2.75 0.74
C PRO A 130 2.88 -1.67 1.47
N ALA A 131 2.14 -0.84 0.72
CA ALA A 131 1.28 0.19 1.30
C ALA A 131 0.11 -0.43 2.10
N LEU A 132 -0.57 -1.43 1.53
CA LEU A 132 -1.68 -2.13 2.22
C LEU A 132 -1.22 -2.77 3.53
N HIS A 133 -0.02 -3.37 3.54
CA HIS A 133 0.58 -3.92 4.75
C HIS A 133 0.80 -2.83 5.82
N ASN A 134 1.31 -1.66 5.44
CA ASN A 134 1.51 -0.56 6.39
C ASN A 134 0.18 -0.10 7.00
N TYR A 135 -0.89 0.04 6.19
CA TYR A 135 -2.22 0.40 6.69
C TYR A 135 -2.73 -0.55 7.78
N ILE A 136 -2.40 -1.84 7.71
CA ILE A 136 -2.82 -2.83 8.72
C ILE A 136 -1.92 -2.81 9.96
N THR A 137 -0.60 -2.67 9.76
CA THR A 137 0.39 -2.96 10.81
C THR A 137 0.86 -1.75 11.60
N ILE A 138 0.82 -0.55 11.01
CA ILE A 138 1.34 0.67 11.64
C ILE A 138 0.33 1.30 12.60
N ASP A 139 -0.95 1.35 12.21
CA ASP A 139 -2.04 1.83 13.08
C ASP A 139 -3.25 0.89 13.02
N THR A 140 -3.06 -0.30 13.60
CA THR A 140 -4.09 -1.36 13.63
C THR A 140 -5.37 -0.92 14.32
N ASP A 141 -5.30 -0.06 15.33
CA ASP A 141 -6.50 0.40 16.04
C ASP A 141 -7.31 1.37 15.16
N ALA A 142 -6.65 2.29 14.44
CA ALA A 142 -7.34 3.11 13.45
C ALA A 142 -7.86 2.27 12.27
N PHE A 143 -7.10 1.29 11.79
CA PHE A 143 -7.57 0.36 10.75
C PHE A 143 -8.88 -0.33 11.15
N LEU A 144 -8.96 -0.84 12.38
CA LEU A 144 -10.14 -1.56 12.89
C LEU A 144 -11.27 -0.64 13.38
N SER A 145 -11.02 0.67 13.50
CA SER A 145 -12.05 1.64 13.90
C SER A 145 -13.14 1.84 12.84
N ASP A 146 -12.88 1.41 11.60
CA ASP A 146 -13.81 1.45 10.48
C ASP A 146 -13.86 0.08 9.78
N GLU A 147 -14.97 -0.62 9.95
CA GLU A 147 -15.19 -1.95 9.38
C GLU A 147 -15.05 -1.98 7.85
N GLN A 148 -15.26 -0.85 7.17
CA GLN A 148 -15.09 -0.75 5.71
C GLN A 148 -13.64 -0.97 5.28
N ARG A 149 -12.66 -0.68 6.14
CA ARG A 149 -11.24 -0.87 5.81
C ARG A 149 -10.84 -2.33 5.78
N LEU A 150 -11.29 -3.11 6.76
CA LEU A 150 -11.12 -4.56 6.75
C LEU A 150 -11.87 -5.20 5.58
N LEU A 151 -13.10 -4.76 5.32
CA LEU A 151 -13.88 -5.25 4.20
C LEU A 151 -13.23 -4.93 2.85
N ALA A 152 -12.65 -3.74 2.68
CA ALA A 152 -11.93 -3.35 1.48
C ALA A 152 -10.73 -4.29 1.22
N ILE A 153 -9.88 -4.53 2.23
CA ILE A 153 -8.76 -5.47 2.10
C ILE A 153 -9.26 -6.88 1.76
N TYR A 154 -10.28 -7.37 2.46
CA TYR A 154 -10.88 -8.67 2.18
C TYR A 154 -11.36 -8.78 0.74
N ASN A 155 -12.07 -7.77 0.24
CA ASN A 155 -12.56 -7.73 -1.13
C ASN A 155 -11.42 -7.76 -2.14
N MET A 156 -10.34 -7.01 -1.93
CA MET A 156 -9.17 -7.04 -2.81
C MET A 156 -8.51 -8.44 -2.84
N CYS A 157 -8.25 -9.02 -1.66
CA CYS A 157 -7.71 -10.38 -1.56
C CYS A 157 -8.64 -11.41 -2.21
N LYS A 158 -9.97 -11.27 -2.04
CA LYS A 158 -10.96 -12.16 -2.64
C LYS A 158 -10.93 -12.09 -4.15
N GLU A 159 -10.92 -10.90 -4.73
CA GLU A 159 -10.82 -10.73 -6.17
C GLU A 159 -9.55 -11.39 -6.72
N ILE A 160 -8.39 -11.14 -6.11
CA ILE A 160 -7.11 -11.73 -6.52
C ILE A 160 -7.10 -13.25 -6.40
N LEU A 161 -7.60 -13.79 -5.28
CA LEU A 161 -7.58 -15.22 -5.04
C LEU A 161 -8.63 -15.96 -5.87
N THR A 162 -9.71 -15.31 -6.32
CA THR A 162 -10.78 -15.99 -7.07
C THR A 162 -10.67 -15.82 -8.58
N LYS A 163 -10.14 -14.70 -9.06
CA LYS A 163 -9.82 -14.49 -10.47
C LYS A 163 -8.49 -15.16 -10.80
N ASP A 164 -8.35 -15.63 -12.04
CA ASP A 164 -7.09 -16.21 -12.53
C ASP A 164 -6.12 -15.07 -12.88
N CYS A 165 -5.54 -14.44 -11.84
CA CYS A 165 -4.60 -13.32 -11.94
C CYS A 165 -3.13 -13.77 -11.93
N GLY A 166 -2.87 -15.08 -11.84
CA GLY A 166 -1.54 -15.65 -11.66
C GLY A 166 -1.15 -15.87 -10.20
N GLU A 167 -0.21 -16.79 -9.95
CA GLU A 167 0.10 -17.24 -8.58
C GLU A 167 0.94 -16.26 -7.75
N ASP A 168 1.61 -15.30 -8.39
CA ASP A 168 2.38 -14.24 -7.71
C ASP A 168 1.46 -13.28 -6.91
N PRO A 169 0.47 -12.60 -7.51
CA PRO A 169 -0.45 -11.76 -6.75
C PRO A 169 -1.29 -12.57 -5.76
N GLU A 170 -1.65 -13.82 -6.09
CA GLU A 170 -2.32 -14.72 -5.14
C GLU A 170 -1.47 -15.00 -3.89
N SER A 171 -0.16 -15.16 -4.04
CA SER A 171 0.77 -15.37 -2.91
C SER A 171 0.77 -14.16 -1.99
N HIS A 172 0.80 -12.96 -2.57
CA HIS A 172 0.70 -11.71 -1.83
C HIS A 172 -0.65 -11.53 -1.13
N ALA A 173 -1.75 -11.88 -1.79
CA ALA A 173 -3.08 -11.80 -1.19
C ALA A 173 -3.20 -12.75 0.01
N ALA A 174 -2.72 -13.99 -0.12
CA ALA A 174 -2.66 -14.93 1.00
C ALA A 174 -1.77 -14.40 2.14
N LYS A 175 -0.63 -13.78 1.82
CA LYS A 175 0.22 -13.14 2.82
C LYS A 175 -0.49 -12.03 3.59
N LEU A 176 -1.30 -11.20 2.91
CA LEU A 176 -2.05 -10.14 3.55
C LEU A 176 -3.13 -10.68 4.51
N LEU A 177 -3.81 -11.77 4.14
CA LEU A 177 -4.77 -12.46 5.02
C LEU A 177 -4.09 -12.98 6.29
N GLU A 178 -2.89 -13.57 6.17
CA GLU A 178 -2.09 -14.02 7.32
C GLU A 178 -1.76 -12.84 8.25
N VAL A 179 -1.27 -11.73 7.68
CA VAL A 179 -0.91 -10.51 8.44
C VAL A 179 -2.11 -10.00 9.24
N ILE A 180 -3.31 -9.95 8.63
CA ILE A 180 -4.53 -9.50 9.30
C ILE A 180 -4.86 -10.42 10.49
N LEU A 181 -4.81 -11.74 10.31
CA LEU A 181 -5.09 -12.70 11.39
C LEU A 181 -4.10 -12.50 12.55
N LEU A 182 -2.81 -12.38 12.27
CA LEU A 182 -1.78 -12.23 13.30
C LEU A 182 -1.88 -10.88 14.01
N GLN A 183 -2.03 -9.80 13.26
CA GLN A 183 -2.02 -8.43 13.77
C GLN A 183 -3.30 -8.08 14.52
N CYS A 184 -4.45 -8.54 14.02
CA CYS A 184 -5.78 -8.21 14.55
C CYS A 184 -6.31 -9.28 15.52
N ARG A 185 -5.43 -10.08 16.12
CA ARG A 185 -5.80 -11.22 16.96
C ARG A 185 -6.81 -10.84 18.05
N LYS A 186 -7.92 -11.58 18.14
CA LYS A 186 -9.06 -11.37 19.06
C LYS A 186 -9.86 -10.08 18.85
N LYS A 187 -9.59 -9.33 17.78
CA LYS A 187 -10.33 -8.10 17.43
C LYS A 187 -11.27 -8.30 16.24
N ILE A 188 -11.14 -9.40 15.50
CA ILE A 188 -11.85 -9.67 14.25
C ILE A 188 -12.54 -11.04 14.25
N ASP A 189 -12.99 -11.54 15.41
CA ASP A 189 -13.49 -12.91 15.56
C ASP A 189 -14.63 -13.27 14.58
N GLN A 190 -15.45 -12.28 14.20
CA GLN A 190 -16.54 -12.47 13.22
C GLN A 190 -16.04 -12.56 11.77
N ALA A 191 -14.91 -11.92 11.46
CA ALA A 191 -14.31 -11.90 10.12
C ALA A 191 -13.19 -12.94 9.95
N ALA A 192 -12.60 -13.45 11.02
CA ALA A 192 -11.53 -14.44 10.94
C ALA A 192 -11.91 -15.70 10.12
N PRO A 193 -13.12 -16.28 10.25
CA PRO A 193 -13.50 -17.47 9.48
C PRO A 193 -13.45 -17.23 7.96
N MET A 194 -13.96 -16.09 7.48
CA MET A 194 -13.98 -15.80 6.03
C MET A 194 -12.59 -15.57 5.44
N LEU A 195 -11.63 -15.07 6.23
CA LEU A 195 -10.23 -14.93 5.78
C LEU A 195 -9.58 -16.31 5.60
N VAL A 196 -9.82 -17.21 6.55
CA VAL A 196 -9.30 -18.59 6.51
C VAL A 196 -9.94 -19.39 5.37
N GLU A 197 -11.26 -19.24 5.19
CA GLU A 197 -12.02 -19.93 4.14
C GLU A 197 -11.49 -19.57 2.75
N LEU A 198 -11.14 -18.30 2.54
CA LEU A 198 -10.63 -17.82 1.26
C LEU A 198 -9.30 -18.49 0.89
N ALA A 199 -8.36 -18.58 1.84
CA ALA A 199 -7.08 -19.26 1.64
C ALA A 199 -7.25 -20.79 1.49
N ALA A 200 -8.12 -21.41 2.30
CA ALA A 200 -8.41 -22.85 2.22
C ALA A 200 -9.03 -23.20 0.84
N THR A 201 -10.00 -22.41 0.39
CA THR A 201 -10.63 -22.58 -0.93
C THR A 201 -9.62 -22.41 -2.07
N ARG A 202 -8.63 -21.50 -1.93
CA ARG A 202 -7.55 -21.40 -2.91
C ARG A 202 -6.66 -22.63 -2.94
N LEU A 203 -6.36 -23.25 -1.79
CA LEU A 203 -5.56 -24.48 -1.69
C LEU A 203 -6.23 -25.71 -2.32
N LEU A 204 -7.56 -25.73 -2.41
CA LEU A 204 -8.30 -26.84 -3.04
C LEU A 204 -8.20 -26.84 -4.57
N ARG A 205 -7.81 -25.71 -5.18
CA ARG A 205 -7.52 -25.60 -6.61
C ARG A 205 -6.09 -26.05 -6.92
N GLU A 206 -5.76 -26.19 -8.20
CA GLU A 206 -4.38 -26.46 -8.61
C GLU A 206 -3.44 -25.36 -8.08
N VAL A 207 -2.32 -25.77 -7.49
CA VAL A 207 -1.25 -24.87 -7.01
C VAL A 207 0.06 -25.36 -7.60
N LYS A 208 0.63 -24.56 -8.50
CA LYS A 208 1.80 -24.89 -9.32
C LYS A 208 3.10 -24.55 -8.59
N THR A 209 3.14 -23.41 -7.93
CA THR A 209 4.32 -22.90 -7.21
C THR A 209 4.35 -23.36 -5.76
N SER A 210 5.55 -23.56 -5.24
CA SER A 210 5.76 -23.82 -3.80
C SER A 210 5.47 -22.58 -2.95
N GLU A 211 5.64 -21.40 -3.52
CA GLU A 211 5.43 -20.12 -2.84
C GLU A 211 3.96 -19.92 -2.45
N LEU A 212 3.05 -19.99 -3.42
CA LEU A 212 1.61 -19.87 -3.15
C LEU A 212 1.13 -20.93 -2.15
N ARG A 213 1.60 -22.17 -2.31
CA ARG A 213 1.29 -23.25 -1.36
C ARG A 213 1.73 -22.88 0.06
N THR A 214 2.93 -22.31 0.20
CA THR A 214 3.47 -21.90 1.50
C THR A 214 2.66 -20.76 2.09
N MET A 215 2.34 -19.72 1.30
CA MET A 215 1.58 -18.56 1.78
C MET A 215 0.18 -18.95 2.25
N CYS A 216 -0.55 -19.77 1.49
CA CYS A 216 -1.88 -20.22 1.94
C CYS A 216 -1.80 -21.11 3.19
N LEU A 217 -0.77 -21.96 3.32
CA LEU A 217 -0.57 -22.75 4.55
C LEU A 217 -0.23 -21.86 5.76
N GLN A 218 0.51 -20.77 5.55
CA GLN A 218 0.79 -19.79 6.59
C GLN A 218 -0.51 -19.15 7.12
N VAL A 219 -1.51 -18.87 6.26
CA VAL A 219 -2.83 -18.42 6.72
C VAL A 219 -3.48 -19.44 7.67
N LEU A 220 -3.43 -20.73 7.34
CA LEU A 220 -3.98 -21.79 8.21
C LEU A 220 -3.22 -21.91 9.53
N ILE A 221 -1.89 -21.76 9.50
CA ILE A 221 -1.06 -21.75 10.71
C ILE A 221 -1.37 -20.51 11.57
N ALA A 222 -1.56 -19.35 10.95
CA ALA A 222 -1.98 -18.13 11.64
C ALA A 222 -3.37 -18.31 12.27
N ALA A 223 -4.29 -19.00 11.59
CA ALA A 223 -5.59 -19.36 12.15
C ALA A 223 -5.46 -20.22 13.42
N LEU A 224 -4.59 -21.23 13.43
CA LEU A 224 -4.32 -22.06 14.61
C LEU A 224 -3.74 -21.24 15.78
N TYR A 225 -2.90 -20.25 15.47
CA TYR A 225 -2.39 -19.33 16.49
C TYR A 225 -3.48 -18.36 16.97
N TYR A 226 -4.37 -17.93 16.09
CA TYR A 226 -5.50 -17.05 16.39
C TYR A 226 -6.44 -17.72 17.39
N ASP A 227 -7.05 -18.83 16.96
CA ASP A 227 -7.91 -19.73 17.72
C ASP A 227 -7.86 -21.13 17.07
N PRO A 228 -7.35 -22.17 17.76
CA PRO A 228 -7.30 -23.53 17.23
C PRO A 228 -8.64 -24.09 16.77
N GLN A 229 -9.77 -23.62 17.33
CA GLN A 229 -11.10 -24.08 16.93
C GLN A 229 -11.54 -23.50 15.58
N LEU A 230 -10.99 -22.35 15.18
CA LEU A 230 -11.33 -21.64 13.94
C LEU A 230 -11.13 -22.54 12.71
N LEU A 231 -10.02 -23.28 12.65
CA LEU A 231 -9.72 -24.16 11.53
C LEU A 231 -10.74 -25.28 11.35
N PHE A 232 -11.40 -25.73 12.42
CA PHE A 232 -12.41 -26.79 12.36
C PHE A 232 -13.82 -26.27 12.03
N SER A 233 -13.99 -24.94 11.99
CA SER A 233 -15.27 -24.28 11.71
C SER A 233 -15.41 -23.82 10.25
N VAL A 234 -14.33 -23.95 9.47
CA VAL A 234 -14.18 -23.48 8.09
C VAL A 234 -14.01 -24.67 7.14
#